data_AF-A0A3N2R2I9-F1
#
_entry.id   AF-A0A3N2R2I9-F1
#
_cell.length_a   1.000
_cell.length_b   1.000
_cell.length_c   1.000
_cell.angle_alpha   90.00
_cell.angle_beta   90.00
_cell.angle_gamma   90.00
#
_symmetry.space_group_name_H-M   'P 1'
#
loop_
_entity.id
_entity.type
_entity.pdbx_description
1 polymer ?
#
loop_
_entity_poly.entity_id
_entity_poly.type
_entity_poly.pdbx_seq_one_letter_code
_entity_poly.pdbx_strand_id
1 'polypeptide(L)' 'MEIVYLLVPVTLLLVGVGVAIFAWAVKSGQYDDLEGPAHRILYDDDKDMIPEDARVDERTDKTESSAGKADPVERHDR' A
#
# COMPACT_ATOMS: atom_id res chain seq x y z
N MET A 1 -2.47 -53.81 -2.42
CA MET A 1 -1.28 -52.94 -2.60
C MET A 1 -1.35 -52.04 -3.84
N GLU A 2 -2.37 -52.17 -4.69
CA GLU A 2 -2.49 -51.38 -5.93
C GLU A 2 -2.81 -49.89 -5.70
N ILE A 3 -3.60 -49.58 -4.67
CA ILE A 3 -4.01 -48.21 -4.35
C ILE A 3 -2.84 -47.27 -4.05
N VAL A 4 -1.72 -47.80 -3.56
CA VAL A 4 -0.51 -47.02 -3.25
C VAL A 4 0.05 -46.37 -4.52
N TYR A 5 -0.04 -47.05 -5.67
CA TYR A 5 0.39 -46.51 -6.95
C TYR A 5 -0.46 -45.33 -7.42
N LEU A 6 -1.69 -45.20 -6.95
CA LEU A 6 -2.55 -44.05 -7.21
C LEU A 6 -2.34 -42.94 -6.17
N LEU A 7 -2.20 -43.30 -4.89
CA LEU A 7 -2.07 -42.32 -3.80
C LEU A 7 -0.75 -41.56 -3.80
N VAL A 8 0.37 -42.22 -4.15
CA VAL A 8 1.69 -41.57 -4.22
C VAL A 8 1.71 -40.40 -5.23
N PRO A 9 1.31 -40.57 -6.51
CA PRO A 9 1.31 -39.45 -7.45
C PRO A 9 0.27 -38.38 -7.10
N VAL A 10 -0.90 -38.77 -6.60
CA VAL A 10 -1.95 -37.80 -6.20
C VAL A 10 -1.46 -36.90 -5.05
N THR A 11 -0.82 -37.48 -4.04
CA THR A 11 -0.26 -36.69 -2.93
C THR A 11 0.90 -35.81 -3.39
N LEU A 12 1.79 -36.30 -4.26
CA LEU A 12 2.87 -35.50 -4.83
C LEU A 12 2.33 -34.29 -5.61
N LEU A 13 1.25 -34.48 -6.36
CA LEU A 13 0.59 -33.43 -7.13
C LEU A 13 -0.07 -32.39 -6.20
N LEU A 14 -0.78 -32.84 -5.16
CA LEU A 14 -1.35 -31.95 -4.14
C LEU A 14 -0.29 -31.10 -3.44
N VAL A 15 0.82 -31.72 -3.04
CA VAL A 15 1.95 -31.00 -2.41
C VAL A 15 2.55 -30.01 -3.41
N GLY A 16 2.77 -30.41 -4.66
CA GLY A 16 3.29 -29.53 -5.71
C GLY A 16 2.39 -28.31 -5.97
N VAL A 17 1.07 -28.52 -6.03
CA VAL A 17 0.09 -27.43 -6.16
C VAL A 17 0.12 -26.52 -4.94
N GLY A 18 0.17 -27.08 -3.73
CA GLY A 18 0.26 -26.31 -2.49
C GLY A 18 1.51 -25.41 -2.47
N VAL A 19 2.67 -25.96 -2.84
CA VAL A 19 3.93 -25.20 -2.94
C VAL A 19 3.84 -24.11 -4.02
N ALA A 20 3.23 -24.40 -5.18
CA ALA A 20 3.06 -23.43 -6.24
C ALA A 20 2.17 -22.25 -5.83
N ILE A 21 1.04 -22.53 -5.17
CA ILE A 21 0.14 -21.50 -4.63
C ILE A 21 0.84 -20.68 -3.55
N PHE A 22 1.56 -21.34 -2.64
CA PHE A 22 2.31 -20.67 -1.58
C PHE A 22 3.39 -19.75 -2.15
N ALA A 23 4.19 -20.24 -3.11
CA ALA A 23 5.23 -19.44 -3.75
C ALA A 23 4.64 -18.23 -4.52
N TRP A 24 3.48 -18.41 -5.16
CA TRP A 24 2.75 -17.30 -5.80
C TRP A 24 2.27 -16.27 -4.78
N ALA A 25 1.71 -16.71 -3.64
CA ALA A 25 1.23 -15.83 -2.58
C ALA A 25 2.37 -15.00 -1.95
N VAL A 26 3.52 -15.64 -1.68
CA VAL A 26 4.73 -14.96 -1.20
C VAL A 26 5.22 -13.94 -2.22
N LYS A 27 5.31 -14.31 -3.51
CA LYS A 27 5.74 -13.39 -4.56
C LYS A 27 4.75 -12.23 -4.80
N SER A 28 3.47 -12.44 -4.50
CA SER A 28 2.43 -11.41 -4.67
C SER A 28 2.46 -10.36 -3.55
N GLY A 29 3.42 -10.41 -2.63
CA GLY A 29 3.59 -9.40 -1.58
C GLY A 29 2.48 -9.40 -0.54
N GLN A 30 1.69 -10.49 -0.43
CA GLN A 30 0.56 -10.53 0.51
C GLN A 30 0.99 -10.53 1.99
N TYR A 31 2.29 -10.69 2.26
CA TYR A 31 2.89 -10.62 3.59
C TYR A 31 3.60 -9.28 3.86
N ASP A 32 3.67 -8.39 2.88
CA ASP A 32 4.36 -7.09 3.04
C ASP A 32 3.48 -6.07 3.77
N ASP A 33 2.15 -6.28 3.84
CA ASP A 33 1.20 -5.41 4.54
C ASP A 33 0.59 -6.09 5.78
N LEU A 34 1.46 -6.53 6.71
CA LEU A 34 1.03 -7.01 8.03
C LEU A 34 0.78 -5.85 9.02
N GLU A 35 1.23 -4.63 8.70
CA GLU A 35 1.11 -3.44 9.56
C GLU A 35 -0.10 -2.55 9.22
N GLY A 36 -0.63 -2.63 7.99
CA GLY A 36 -1.73 -1.78 7.51
C GLY A 36 -3.08 -1.93 8.22
N PRO A 37 -3.53 -3.13 8.62
CA PRO A 37 -4.83 -3.29 9.28
C PRO A 37 -4.86 -2.71 10.71
N ALA A 38 -3.75 -2.79 11.44
CA ALA A 38 -3.66 -2.36 12.84
C ALA A 38 -3.69 -0.82 12.97
N HIS A 39 -3.19 -0.09 11.97
CA HIS A 39 -3.24 1.37 11.97
C HIS A 39 -4.64 1.88 11.58
N ARG A 40 -5.33 1.20 10.66
CA ARG A 40 -6.67 1.58 10.22
C ARG A 40 -7.72 1.46 11.32
N ILE A 41 -7.70 0.39 12.13
CA ILE A 41 -8.70 0.22 13.21
C ILE A 41 -8.62 1.30 14.30
N LEU A 42 -7.46 1.94 14.49
CA LEU A 42 -7.27 2.98 15.50
C LEU A 42 -7.60 4.38 14.99
N TYR A 43 -7.44 4.65 13.68
CA TYR A 43 -7.57 6.00 13.11
C TYR A 43 -8.72 6.14 12.09
N ASP A 44 -9.35 5.04 11.66
CA ASP A 44 -10.42 5.12 10.65
C ASP A 44 -11.78 5.57 11.23
N ASP A 45 -12.03 5.41 12.53
CA ASP A 45 -13.31 5.79 13.16
C ASP A 45 -13.37 7.29 13.51
N ASP A 46 -12.22 7.96 13.61
CA ASP A 46 -12.13 9.34 14.11
C ASP A 46 -12.15 10.40 13.00
N LYS A 47 -11.96 10.03 11.72
CA LYS A 47 -11.93 10.99 10.59
C LYS A 47 -13.23 11.78 10.42
N ASP A 48 -14.35 11.17 10.74
CA ASP A 48 -15.67 11.82 10.73
C ASP A 48 -15.95 12.62 12.02
N MET A 49 -15.12 12.41 13.06
CA MET A 49 -15.18 13.15 14.32
C MET A 49 -14.27 14.38 14.35
N ILE A 50 -13.40 14.57 13.34
CA ILE A 50 -12.57 15.78 13.23
C ILE A 50 -13.45 16.96 12.80
N PRO A 51 -13.59 18.01 13.64
CA PRO A 51 -14.32 19.24 13.31
C PRO A 51 -13.78 19.88 12.02
N GLU A 52 -14.64 20.44 11.17
CA GLU A 52 -14.22 21.01 9.87
C GLU A 52 -13.21 22.17 10.00
N ASP A 53 -13.23 22.88 11.12
CA ASP A 53 -12.29 23.96 11.47
C ASP A 53 -10.91 23.45 11.91
N ALA A 54 -10.76 22.15 12.19
CA ALA A 54 -9.49 21.52 12.58
C ALA A 54 -8.84 20.70 11.45
N ARG A 55 -9.47 20.60 10.27
CA ARG A 55 -8.92 19.90 9.11
C ARG A 55 -7.87 20.79 8.42
N VAL A 56 -6.59 20.42 8.57
CA VAL A 56 -5.50 21.09 7.85
C VAL A 56 -5.58 20.67 6.38
N ASP A 57 -6.10 21.55 5.53
CA ASP A 57 -6.17 21.35 4.08
C ASP A 57 -4.76 21.07 3.51
N GLU A 58 -4.55 19.87 2.97
CA GLU A 58 -3.38 19.44 2.17
C GLU A 58 -3.30 20.18 0.80
N ARG A 59 -3.77 21.43 0.71
CA ARG A 59 -3.66 22.25 -0.51
C ARG A 59 -2.29 22.90 -0.69
N THR A 60 -1.39 22.78 0.28
CA THR A 60 -0.12 23.52 0.29
C THR A 60 1.04 22.82 -0.43
N ASP A 61 0.90 21.57 -0.89
CA ASP A 61 2.05 20.82 -1.45
C ASP A 61 2.12 20.73 -2.99
N LYS A 62 1.20 21.38 -3.73
CA LYS A 62 1.23 21.34 -5.21
C LYS A 62 1.71 22.62 -5.91
N THR A 63 1.94 23.72 -5.19
CA THR A 63 2.29 25.01 -5.84
C THR A 63 3.80 25.28 -5.90
N GLU A 64 4.62 24.69 -5.03
CA GLU A 64 6.04 25.08 -4.94
C GLU A 64 6.99 24.36 -5.92
N SER A 65 6.56 23.30 -6.62
CA SER A 65 7.48 22.56 -7.51
C SER A 65 7.67 23.19 -8.92
N SER A 66 6.92 24.23 -9.32
CA SER A 66 6.98 24.73 -10.71
C SER A 66 7.50 26.16 -10.92
N ALA A 67 7.79 26.97 -9.90
CA ALA A 67 8.15 28.38 -10.11
C ALA A 67 9.62 28.69 -9.81
N GLY A 68 10.53 27.83 -10.27
CA GLY A 68 11.91 28.21 -10.50
C GLY A 68 12.04 29.09 -11.74
N LYS A 69 11.83 30.41 -11.61
CA LYS A 69 12.50 31.39 -12.48
C LYS A 69 12.57 32.77 -11.83
N ALA A 70 13.81 33.20 -11.61
CA ALA A 70 14.22 34.49 -11.08
C ALA A 70 13.68 35.67 -11.90
N ASP A 71 13.44 36.80 -11.22
CA ASP A 71 13.88 38.14 -11.65
C ASP A 71 13.76 39.16 -10.49
N PRO A 72 14.79 40.00 -10.21
CA PRO A 72 14.77 40.95 -9.09
C PRO A 72 14.04 42.25 -9.48
N VAL A 73 13.13 42.69 -8.62
CA VAL A 73 12.30 43.89 -8.80
C VAL A 73 13.14 45.16 -8.77
N GLU A 74 13.19 45.86 -9.90
CA GLU A 74 13.73 47.21 -10.06
C GLU A 74 12.80 48.23 -9.40
N ARG A 75 13.29 48.92 -8.37
CA ARG A 75 12.60 50.05 -7.72
C ARG A 75 12.56 51.23 -8.68
N HIS A 76 11.36 51.60 -9.11
CA HIS A 76 11.12 52.85 -9.84
C HIS A 76 10.61 53.90 -8.87
N ASP A 77 11.45 54.90 -8.65
CA ASP A 77 11.20 56.10 -7.86
C ASP A 77 10.05 56.92 -8.45
N ARG A 78 9.06 57.31 -7.61
CA ARG A 78 8.25 58.53 -7.75
C ARG A 78 7.78 59.01 -6.39
#